data_AF-A0A6A6GP25-F1
#
_entry.id   AF-A0A6A6GP25-F1
#
_cell.length_a   1.000
_cell.length_b   1.000
_cell.length_c   1.000
_cell.angle_alpha   90.00
_cell.angle_beta   90.00
_cell.angle_gamma   90.00
#
_symmetry.space_group_name_H-M   'P 1'
#
loop_
_entity.id
_entity.type
_entity.pdbx_description
1 polymer ?
#
loop_
_entity_poly.entity_id
_entity_poly.type
_entity_poly.pdbx_seq_one_letter_code
_entity_poly.pdbx_strand_id
1 'polypeptide(L)'
;MKTEIYSAALFAALAAAAPAPIEKRADNIDEVILNYALTLEHLEAAFYKEGLAKYKAADFTKAGFTEKNFYANLKKIGQDEANHVTVIKATQKSLNYSSTAACTYNFGITSPKAFIATASILEGVGVSAYLGAASSITNKNILTAAGSILTVEARHNAFIRNKQDKSPFPQAFDTPLGFNSVYTLAAGFITSCPTTNPALPVKAFPALSAKSAATFKPNQKIVFSVPKDFKTPDGPIYVAWPTIGGSAFQEAKYSAANKTVSSTVPKIDVYGPQGQVYAILTTSNATYTDDNTLAGPAIVSVEKAAKKKAAKTS
;
A
#
# COMPACT_ATOMS: atom_id res chain seq x y z
N MET A 1 23.19 20.83 -57.54
CA MET A 1 22.30 19.66 -57.45
C MET A 1 23.13 18.43 -57.09
N LYS A 2 23.36 18.18 -55.79
CA LYS A 2 23.75 16.88 -55.22
C LYS A 2 23.29 16.88 -53.77
N THR A 3 22.24 16.11 -53.51
CA THR A 3 21.68 15.84 -52.19
C THR A 3 22.44 14.62 -51.67
N GLU A 4 23.16 14.74 -50.56
CA GLU A 4 23.68 13.57 -49.84
C GLU A 4 22.98 13.46 -48.49
N ILE A 5 22.34 12.31 -48.33
CA ILE A 5 21.50 11.91 -47.22
C ILE A 5 22.44 11.37 -46.14
N TYR A 6 22.53 12.04 -44.99
CA TYR A 6 23.20 11.48 -43.81
C TYR A 6 22.27 10.46 -43.15
N SER A 7 22.55 9.17 -43.37
CA SER A 7 22.00 8.08 -42.56
C SER A 7 22.59 8.14 -41.15
N ALA A 8 21.81 8.65 -40.19
CA ALA A 8 22.13 8.51 -38.77
C ALA A 8 21.73 7.09 -38.33
N ALA A 9 22.71 6.19 -38.24
CA ALA A 9 22.54 4.91 -37.57
C ALA A 9 22.42 5.16 -36.05
N LEU A 10 21.21 5.03 -35.52
CA LEU A 10 20.97 4.96 -34.08
C LEU A 10 21.48 3.60 -33.58
N PHE A 11 22.68 3.56 -33.00
CA PHE A 11 23.07 2.44 -32.15
C PHE A 11 22.28 2.54 -30.84
N ALA A 12 21.23 1.74 -30.72
CA ALA A 12 20.58 1.49 -29.45
C ALA A 12 21.57 0.74 -28.55
N ALA A 13 22.13 1.42 -27.55
CA ALA A 13 22.84 0.76 -26.46
C ALA A 13 21.81 -0.07 -25.66
N LEU A 14 21.75 -1.37 -25.95
CA LEU A 14 21.18 -2.33 -25.02
C LEU A 14 22.04 -2.28 -23.75
N ALA A 15 21.58 -1.57 -22.73
CA ALA A 15 22.05 -1.77 -21.38
C ALA A 15 21.80 -3.24 -21.04
N ALA A 16 22.87 -4.04 -20.99
CA ALA A 16 22.81 -5.38 -20.45
C ALA A 16 22.34 -5.26 -19.00
N ALA A 17 21.06 -5.54 -18.75
CA ALA A 17 20.58 -5.78 -17.40
C ALA A 17 21.39 -6.96 -16.87
N ALA A 18 22.34 -6.68 -15.97
CA ALA A 18 23.01 -7.74 -15.24
C ALA A 18 21.91 -8.60 -14.60
N PRO A 19 21.92 -9.93 -14.75
CA PRO A 19 20.98 -10.77 -14.04
C PRO A 19 21.16 -10.47 -12.55
N ALA A 20 20.09 -10.02 -11.90
CA ALA A 20 20.07 -9.89 -10.46
C ALA A 20 20.53 -11.24 -9.87
N PRO A 21 21.39 -11.23 -8.83
CA PRO A 21 21.82 -12.47 -8.20
C PRO A 21 20.57 -13.28 -7.84
N ILE A 22 20.52 -14.53 -8.30
CA ILE A 22 19.47 -15.47 -7.94
C ILE A 22 19.68 -15.75 -6.44
N GLU A 23 19.00 -15.00 -5.59
CA GLU A 23 18.92 -15.34 -4.18
C GLU A 23 18.33 -16.74 -4.08
N LYS A 24 19.00 -17.59 -3.30
CA LYS A 24 18.51 -18.92 -2.95
C LYS A 24 17.10 -18.73 -2.37
N ARG A 25 16.07 -19.29 -3.01
CA ARG A 25 14.72 -19.31 -2.44
C ARG A 25 14.85 -19.85 -1.02
N ALA A 26 14.30 -19.12 -0.06
CA ALA A 26 14.15 -19.61 1.30
C ALA A 26 13.48 -21.00 1.27
N ASP A 27 13.69 -21.79 2.33
CA ASP A 27 12.84 -22.95 2.61
C ASP A 27 11.36 -22.59 2.40
N ASN A 28 10.53 -23.57 2.01
CA ASN A 28 9.12 -23.35 1.68
C ASN A 28 8.42 -22.43 2.70
N ILE A 29 8.27 -21.16 2.32
CA ILE A 29 7.71 -20.08 3.14
C ILE A 29 6.20 -19.92 2.90
N ASP A 30 5.61 -20.78 2.08
CA ASP A 30 4.23 -20.59 1.62
C ASP A 30 3.21 -20.66 2.76
N GLU A 31 3.43 -21.49 3.79
CA GLU A 31 2.58 -21.52 4.98
C GLU A 31 2.60 -20.17 5.72
N VAL A 32 3.79 -19.57 5.84
CA VAL A 32 3.97 -18.25 6.46
C VAL A 32 3.27 -17.18 5.63
N ILE A 33 3.45 -17.18 4.30
CA ILE A 33 2.79 -16.23 3.39
C ILE A 33 1.27 -16.39 3.46
N LEU A 34 0.74 -17.62 3.47
CA LEU A 34 -0.70 -17.85 3.57
C LEU A 34 -1.28 -17.38 4.91
N ASN A 35 -0.58 -17.61 6.03
CA ASN A 35 -1.02 -17.08 7.33
C ASN A 35 -0.89 -15.56 7.43
N TYR A 36 0.12 -14.99 6.78
CA TYR A 36 0.29 -13.56 6.66
C TYR A 36 -0.86 -12.94 5.85
N ALA A 37 -1.17 -13.47 4.65
CA ALA A 37 -2.29 -13.02 3.83
C ALA A 37 -3.61 -13.19 4.57
N LEU A 38 -3.86 -14.36 5.18
CA LEU A 38 -5.07 -14.63 5.94
C LEU A 38 -5.27 -13.65 7.12
N THR A 39 -4.19 -13.16 7.73
CA THR A 39 -4.27 -12.15 8.80
C THR A 39 -4.80 -10.81 8.26
N LEU A 40 -4.37 -10.40 7.08
CA LEU A 40 -4.83 -9.18 6.42
C LEU A 40 -6.27 -9.32 5.92
N GLU A 41 -6.59 -10.47 5.34
CA GLU A 41 -7.93 -10.78 4.82
C GLU A 41 -9.00 -10.84 5.92
N HIS A 42 -8.64 -11.39 7.10
CA HIS A 42 -9.55 -11.31 8.26
C HIS A 42 -9.79 -9.88 8.70
N LEU A 43 -8.79 -9.00 8.62
CA LEU A 43 -8.92 -7.59 8.96
C LEU A 43 -9.87 -6.87 8.00
N GLU A 44 -9.71 -7.07 6.70
CA GLU A 44 -10.57 -6.45 5.67
C GLU A 44 -11.99 -7.00 5.71
N ALA A 45 -12.15 -8.32 5.83
CA ALA A 45 -13.45 -8.96 6.00
C ALA A 45 -14.17 -8.46 7.27
N ALA A 46 -13.45 -8.29 8.38
CA ALA A 46 -14.01 -7.72 9.62
C ALA A 46 -14.41 -6.25 9.43
N PHE A 47 -13.55 -5.45 8.80
CA PHE A 47 -13.81 -4.03 8.51
C PHE A 47 -15.11 -3.84 7.72
N TYR A 48 -15.29 -4.56 6.60
CA TYR A 48 -16.50 -4.47 5.81
C TYR A 48 -17.73 -5.00 6.55
N LYS A 49 -17.60 -6.13 7.24
CA LYS A 49 -18.69 -6.71 8.02
C LYS A 49 -19.20 -5.73 9.08
N GLU A 50 -18.31 -5.14 9.87
CA GLU A 50 -18.66 -4.19 10.93
C GLU A 50 -19.22 -2.89 10.34
N GLY A 51 -18.58 -2.34 9.31
CA GLY A 51 -19.00 -1.10 8.67
C GLY A 51 -20.38 -1.21 8.01
N LEU A 52 -20.66 -2.31 7.30
CA LEU A 52 -21.96 -2.55 6.65
C LEU A 52 -23.05 -3.01 7.63
N ALA A 53 -22.66 -3.52 8.80
CA ALA A 53 -23.59 -3.69 9.91
C ALA A 53 -24.03 -2.33 10.47
N LYS A 54 -23.08 -1.39 10.62
CA LYS A 54 -23.28 -0.06 11.21
C LYS A 54 -23.96 0.96 10.29
N TYR A 55 -23.57 1.02 9.02
CA TYR A 55 -24.06 2.02 8.05
C TYR A 55 -24.88 1.35 6.96
N LYS A 56 -26.06 1.92 6.66
CA LYS A 56 -26.96 1.46 5.60
C LYS A 56 -26.93 2.42 4.42
N ALA A 57 -27.58 2.02 3.32
CA ALA A 57 -27.62 2.80 2.08
C ALA A 57 -27.99 4.29 2.32
N ALA A 58 -28.99 4.56 3.16
CA ALA A 58 -29.43 5.91 3.48
C ALA A 58 -28.33 6.78 4.15
N ASP A 59 -27.48 6.19 5.01
CA ASP A 59 -26.37 6.90 5.65
C ASP A 59 -25.33 7.34 4.62
N PHE A 60 -25.01 6.46 3.67
CA PHE A 60 -24.10 6.77 2.58
C PHE A 60 -24.69 7.81 1.62
N THR A 61 -25.98 7.72 1.28
CA THR A 61 -26.68 8.74 0.49
C THR A 61 -26.62 10.10 1.19
N LYS A 62 -26.90 10.16 2.49
CA LYS A 62 -26.80 11.39 3.30
C LYS A 62 -25.38 11.94 3.33
N ALA A 63 -24.37 11.07 3.29
CA ALA A 63 -22.96 11.45 3.21
C ALA A 63 -22.51 11.91 1.80
N GLY A 64 -23.39 11.85 0.80
CA GLY A 64 -23.13 12.32 -0.57
C GLY A 64 -22.85 11.21 -1.59
N PHE A 65 -22.87 9.93 -1.19
CA PHE A 65 -22.70 8.80 -2.09
C PHE A 65 -24.07 8.38 -2.66
N THR A 66 -24.54 9.11 -3.67
CA THR A 66 -25.91 9.01 -4.21
C THR A 66 -26.05 8.08 -5.42
N GLU A 67 -24.95 7.53 -5.92
CA GLU A 67 -24.98 6.65 -7.09
C GLU A 67 -25.78 5.37 -6.83
N LYS A 68 -26.63 4.99 -7.79
CA LYS A 68 -27.60 3.89 -7.68
C LYS A 68 -27.00 2.57 -7.16
N ASN A 69 -25.81 2.20 -7.63
CA ASN A 69 -25.18 0.91 -7.30
C ASN A 69 -24.10 1.01 -6.22
N PHE A 70 -23.88 2.19 -5.63
CA PHE A 70 -22.76 2.39 -4.70
C PHE A 70 -22.80 1.42 -3.51
N TYR A 71 -23.93 1.37 -2.78
CA TYR A 71 -24.04 0.50 -1.60
C TYR A 71 -24.06 -0.99 -1.98
N ALA A 72 -24.60 -1.35 -3.15
CA ALA A 72 -24.55 -2.72 -3.65
C ALA A 72 -23.11 -3.16 -3.94
N ASN A 73 -22.31 -2.29 -4.55
CA ASN A 73 -20.90 -2.53 -4.81
C ASN A 73 -20.10 -2.65 -3.50
N LEU A 74 -20.36 -1.81 -2.47
CA LEU A 74 -19.71 -1.98 -1.16
C LEU A 74 -20.02 -3.33 -0.51
N LYS A 75 -21.27 -3.78 -0.59
CA LYS A 75 -21.63 -5.13 -0.10
C LYS A 75 -20.91 -6.22 -0.90
N LYS A 76 -20.73 -6.02 -2.20
CA LYS A 76 -20.02 -6.99 -3.05
C LYS A 76 -18.54 -7.07 -2.67
N ILE A 77 -17.88 -5.93 -2.43
CA ILE A 77 -16.51 -5.89 -1.92
C ILE A 77 -16.42 -6.68 -0.61
N GLY A 78 -17.25 -6.36 0.39
CA GLY A 78 -17.24 -7.10 1.66
C GLY A 78 -17.56 -8.59 1.55
N GLN A 79 -18.30 -9.03 0.52
CA GLN A 79 -18.49 -10.46 0.22
C GLN A 79 -17.24 -11.07 -0.40
N ASP A 80 -16.56 -10.33 -1.27
CA ASP A 80 -15.32 -10.78 -1.89
C ASP A 80 -14.25 -10.95 -0.80
N GLU A 81 -14.03 -9.99 0.09
CA GLU A 81 -13.10 -10.14 1.25
C GLU A 81 -13.39 -11.40 2.09
N ALA A 82 -14.66 -11.68 2.38
CA ALA A 82 -15.05 -12.89 3.12
C ALA A 82 -14.77 -14.19 2.33
N ASN A 83 -14.88 -14.14 1.00
CA ASN A 83 -14.55 -15.27 0.14
C ASN A 83 -13.04 -15.48 0.04
N HIS A 84 -12.23 -14.42 0.10
CA HIS A 84 -10.77 -14.50 0.08
C HIS A 84 -10.27 -15.27 1.30
N VAL A 85 -10.76 -14.91 2.51
CA VAL A 85 -10.57 -15.68 3.75
C VAL A 85 -10.93 -17.16 3.57
N THR A 86 -12.08 -17.43 2.96
CA THR A 86 -12.58 -18.80 2.77
C THR A 86 -11.65 -19.62 1.87
N VAL A 87 -11.23 -19.04 0.75
CA VAL A 87 -10.33 -19.69 -0.22
C VAL A 87 -8.96 -19.95 0.40
N ILE A 88 -8.37 -18.98 1.08
CA ILE A 88 -7.05 -19.15 1.72
C ILE A 88 -7.09 -20.27 2.77
N LYS A 89 -8.13 -20.31 3.61
CA LYS A 89 -8.32 -21.41 4.58
C LYS A 89 -8.50 -22.76 3.90
N ALA A 90 -9.22 -22.81 2.78
CA ALA A 90 -9.38 -24.05 2.02
C ALA A 90 -8.04 -24.51 1.41
N THR A 91 -7.25 -23.57 0.87
CA THR A 91 -5.89 -23.85 0.37
C THR A 91 -4.99 -24.37 1.49
N GLN A 92 -4.92 -23.69 2.64
CA GLN A 92 -4.14 -24.14 3.79
C GLN A 92 -4.57 -25.54 4.25
N LYS A 93 -5.88 -25.80 4.37
CA LYS A 93 -6.40 -27.13 4.72
C LYS A 93 -5.96 -28.20 3.72
N SER A 94 -5.99 -27.92 2.43
CA SER A 94 -5.57 -28.88 1.39
C SER A 94 -4.08 -29.23 1.44
N LEU A 95 -3.27 -28.35 2.03
CA LEU A 95 -1.83 -28.49 2.21
C LEU A 95 -1.45 -28.93 3.63
N ASN A 96 -2.43 -29.21 4.50
CA ASN A 96 -2.23 -29.50 5.93
C ASN A 96 -1.48 -28.39 6.70
N TYR A 97 -1.61 -27.14 6.25
CA TYR A 97 -1.09 -25.98 6.94
C TYR A 97 -2.05 -25.51 8.05
N SER A 98 -1.47 -24.90 9.07
CA SER A 98 -2.21 -24.19 10.10
C SER A 98 -2.85 -22.91 9.53
N SER A 99 -4.02 -22.55 10.05
CA SER A 99 -4.72 -21.31 9.69
C SER A 99 -4.87 -20.40 10.89
N THR A 100 -4.39 -19.17 10.76
CA THR A 100 -4.64 -18.10 11.73
C THR A 100 -6.14 -17.81 11.85
N ALA A 101 -6.60 -17.58 13.08
CA ALA A 101 -7.95 -17.12 13.36
C ALA A 101 -8.00 -15.58 13.33
N ALA A 102 -9.20 -15.04 13.10
CA ALA A 102 -9.42 -13.60 13.10
C ALA A 102 -9.02 -12.97 14.45
N CYS A 103 -8.42 -11.78 14.38
CA CYS A 103 -8.07 -10.99 15.54
C CYS A 103 -9.28 -10.16 16.01
N THR A 104 -9.10 -9.37 17.07
CA THR A 104 -10.01 -8.30 17.46
C THR A 104 -9.49 -6.98 16.92
N TYR A 105 -10.38 -6.18 16.34
CA TYR A 105 -10.00 -4.98 15.60
C TYR A 105 -10.60 -3.70 16.20
N ASN A 106 -9.94 -2.57 15.95
CA ASN A 106 -10.48 -1.24 16.20
C ASN A 106 -10.21 -0.34 15.00
N PHE A 107 -11.26 -0.09 14.22
CA PHE A 107 -11.18 0.75 13.02
C PHE A 107 -11.46 2.23 13.28
N GLY A 108 -11.96 2.61 14.46
CA GLY A 108 -12.24 4.01 14.80
C GLY A 108 -13.25 4.72 13.87
N ILE A 109 -14.11 3.98 13.16
CA ILE A 109 -14.99 4.55 12.14
C ILE A 109 -16.16 5.30 12.77
N THR A 110 -16.21 6.60 12.52
CA THR A 110 -17.21 7.52 13.09
C THR A 110 -18.24 8.01 12.07
N SER A 111 -18.00 7.87 10.77
CA SER A 111 -18.93 8.29 9.71
C SER A 111 -18.81 7.45 8.44
N PRO A 112 -19.81 7.48 7.53
CA PRO A 112 -19.71 6.85 6.21
C PRO A 112 -18.53 7.36 5.37
N LYS A 113 -18.17 8.65 5.48
CA LYS A 113 -16.98 9.18 4.79
C LYS A 113 -15.68 8.63 5.39
N ALA A 114 -15.61 8.49 6.71
CA ALA A 114 -14.47 7.86 7.38
C ALA A 114 -14.35 6.37 7.01
N PHE A 115 -15.49 5.68 6.86
CA PHE A 115 -15.53 4.32 6.34
C PHE A 115 -14.90 4.25 4.94
N ILE A 116 -15.34 5.07 3.99
CA ILE A 116 -14.78 5.06 2.62
C ILE A 116 -13.31 5.46 2.57
N ALA A 117 -12.88 6.40 3.41
CA ALA A 117 -11.47 6.76 3.50
C ALA A 117 -10.61 5.59 4.03
N THR A 118 -11.10 4.85 5.03
CA THR A 118 -10.40 3.69 5.60
C THR A 118 -10.42 2.50 4.64
N ALA A 119 -11.55 2.25 3.97
CA ALA A 119 -11.64 1.27 2.89
C ALA A 119 -10.56 1.53 1.84
N SER A 120 -10.44 2.78 1.37
CA SER A 120 -9.42 3.15 0.39
C SER A 120 -7.99 2.83 0.81
N ILE A 121 -7.72 2.98 2.10
CA ILE A 121 -6.43 2.68 2.72
C ILE A 121 -6.19 1.18 2.69
N LEU A 122 -7.12 0.40 3.24
CA LEU A 122 -7.01 -1.04 3.38
C LEU A 122 -6.83 -1.72 2.02
N GLU A 123 -7.71 -1.45 1.05
CA GLU A 123 -7.64 -2.03 -0.29
C GLU A 123 -6.30 -1.72 -0.98
N GLY A 124 -5.76 -0.52 -0.78
CA GLY A 124 -4.47 -0.15 -1.35
C GLY A 124 -3.30 -0.85 -0.65
N VAL A 125 -3.44 -1.14 0.64
CA VAL A 125 -2.49 -1.97 1.41
C VAL A 125 -2.60 -3.43 0.98
N GLY A 126 -3.80 -3.96 0.75
CA GLY A 126 -4.04 -5.29 0.18
C GLY A 126 -3.32 -5.49 -1.15
N VAL A 127 -3.48 -4.54 -2.09
CA VAL A 127 -2.73 -4.53 -3.36
C VAL A 127 -1.21 -4.60 -3.12
N SER A 128 -0.68 -3.74 -2.25
CA SER A 128 0.76 -3.71 -1.93
C SER A 128 1.25 -5.00 -1.27
N ALA A 129 0.42 -5.64 -0.45
CA ALA A 129 0.72 -6.88 0.25
C ALA A 129 0.84 -8.06 -0.70
N TYR A 130 -0.18 -8.27 -1.55
CA TYR A 130 -0.17 -9.34 -2.53
C TYR A 130 0.95 -9.17 -3.55
N LEU A 131 1.14 -7.96 -4.06
CA LEU A 131 2.21 -7.69 -5.03
C LEU A 131 3.60 -7.86 -4.39
N GLY A 132 3.79 -7.41 -3.16
CA GLY A 132 5.05 -7.55 -2.43
C GLY A 132 5.40 -9.00 -2.07
N ALA A 133 4.40 -9.83 -1.78
CA ALA A 133 4.59 -11.25 -1.45
C ALA A 133 4.84 -12.13 -2.69
N ALA A 134 4.39 -11.69 -3.88
CA ALA A 134 4.31 -12.54 -5.08
C ALA A 134 5.64 -13.23 -5.44
N SER A 135 6.77 -12.54 -5.35
CA SER A 135 8.09 -13.11 -5.67
C SER A 135 8.56 -14.18 -4.67
N SER A 136 8.05 -14.13 -3.44
CA SER A 136 8.42 -15.03 -2.34
C SER A 136 7.64 -16.35 -2.37
N ILE A 137 6.50 -16.40 -3.08
CA ILE A 137 5.69 -17.62 -3.19
C ILE A 137 6.43 -18.68 -4.02
N THR A 138 6.55 -19.87 -3.45
CA THR A 138 7.26 -21.00 -4.06
C THR A 138 6.32 -21.90 -4.87
N ASN A 139 5.13 -22.22 -4.33
CA ASN A 139 4.10 -23.01 -5.01
C ASN A 139 3.36 -22.17 -6.07
N LYS A 140 3.37 -22.66 -7.31
CA LYS A 140 2.77 -21.97 -8.46
C LYS A 140 1.25 -21.87 -8.39
N ASN A 141 0.58 -22.83 -7.77
CA ASN A 141 -0.87 -22.76 -7.59
C ASN A 141 -1.24 -21.68 -6.58
N ILE A 142 -0.45 -21.54 -5.51
CA ILE A 142 -0.63 -20.45 -4.54
C ILE A 142 -0.34 -19.10 -5.21
N LEU A 143 0.71 -19.01 -6.02
CA LEU A 143 1.03 -17.78 -6.75
C LEU A 143 -0.10 -17.37 -7.71
N THR A 144 -0.67 -18.32 -8.45
CA THR A 144 -1.81 -18.05 -9.34
C THR A 144 -3.06 -17.63 -8.56
N ALA A 145 -3.34 -18.25 -7.41
CA ALA A 145 -4.45 -17.86 -6.55
C ALA A 145 -4.24 -16.46 -5.94
N ALA A 146 -3.03 -16.15 -5.46
CA ALA A 146 -2.67 -14.82 -4.98
C ALA A 146 -2.78 -13.76 -6.09
N GLY A 147 -2.37 -14.10 -7.32
CA GLY A 147 -2.53 -13.22 -8.48
C GLY A 147 -3.98 -12.94 -8.83
N SER A 148 -4.90 -13.90 -8.67
CA SER A 148 -6.32 -13.66 -8.92
C SER A 148 -6.92 -12.69 -7.90
N ILE A 149 -6.56 -12.85 -6.62
CA ILE A 149 -6.94 -11.94 -5.53
C ILE A 149 -6.40 -10.52 -5.79
N LEU A 150 -5.10 -10.38 -6.07
CA LEU A 150 -4.47 -9.08 -6.35
C LEU A 150 -5.25 -8.24 -7.39
N THR A 151 -5.76 -8.87 -8.45
CA THR A 151 -6.54 -8.15 -9.47
C THR A 151 -7.94 -7.72 -8.98
N VAL A 152 -8.50 -8.41 -7.99
CA VAL A 152 -9.76 -8.06 -7.32
C VAL A 152 -9.52 -6.86 -6.40
N GLU A 153 -8.52 -6.94 -5.53
CA GLU A 153 -8.04 -5.84 -4.66
C GLU A 153 -7.85 -4.54 -5.44
N ALA A 154 -7.14 -4.60 -6.58
CA ALA A 154 -6.91 -3.43 -7.42
C ALA A 154 -8.22 -2.82 -7.95
N ARG A 155 -9.23 -3.63 -8.26
CA ARG A 155 -10.55 -3.14 -8.71
C ARG A 155 -11.36 -2.54 -7.58
N HIS A 156 -11.30 -3.13 -6.38
CA HIS A 156 -11.90 -2.57 -5.18
C HIS A 156 -11.28 -1.20 -4.86
N ASN A 157 -9.95 -1.13 -4.82
CA ASN A 157 -9.21 0.11 -4.60
C ASN A 157 -9.58 1.18 -5.64
N ALA A 158 -9.57 0.84 -6.92
CA ALA A 158 -9.94 1.75 -8.00
C ALA A 158 -11.37 2.30 -7.82
N PHE A 159 -12.33 1.43 -7.53
CA PHE A 159 -13.72 1.83 -7.26
C PHE A 159 -13.79 2.81 -6.07
N ILE A 160 -13.23 2.44 -4.92
CA ILE A 160 -13.28 3.26 -3.70
C ILE A 160 -12.58 4.61 -3.87
N ARG A 161 -11.45 4.64 -4.59
CA ARG A 161 -10.74 5.88 -4.93
C ARG A 161 -11.59 6.81 -5.78
N ASN A 162 -12.27 6.27 -6.80
CA ASN A 162 -13.18 7.04 -7.63
C ASN A 162 -14.30 7.70 -6.80
N LYS A 163 -14.79 7.04 -5.74
CA LYS A 163 -15.83 7.58 -4.86
C LYS A 163 -15.34 8.69 -3.93
N GLN A 164 -14.04 8.95 -3.89
CA GLN A 164 -13.45 10.07 -3.16
C GLN A 164 -12.94 11.16 -4.10
N ASP A 165 -13.43 11.21 -5.34
CA ASP A 165 -12.98 12.13 -6.39
C ASP A 165 -11.47 12.03 -6.67
N LYS A 166 -10.87 10.87 -6.40
CA LYS A 166 -9.49 10.55 -6.74
C LYS A 166 -9.42 9.74 -8.03
N SER A 167 -8.25 9.76 -8.69
CA SER A 167 -8.04 8.91 -9.87
C SER A 167 -8.13 7.43 -9.48
N PRO A 168 -8.96 6.62 -10.18
CA PRO A 168 -9.00 5.17 -10.01
C PRO A 168 -7.74 4.47 -10.58
N PHE A 169 -6.95 5.17 -11.38
CA PHE A 169 -5.71 4.68 -11.99
C PHE A 169 -4.63 5.76 -11.83
N PRO A 170 -4.13 5.99 -10.61
CA PRO A 170 -3.24 7.13 -10.37
C PRO A 170 -1.85 6.93 -10.99
N GLN A 171 -1.39 5.70 -11.17
CA GLN A 171 -0.10 5.36 -11.79
C GLN A 171 -0.21 4.06 -12.59
N ALA A 172 0.77 3.80 -13.44
CA ALA A 172 0.80 2.62 -14.31
C ALA A 172 1.19 1.33 -13.57
N PHE A 173 1.83 1.46 -12.41
CA PHE A 173 2.35 0.35 -11.63
C PHE A 173 2.06 0.54 -10.15
N ASP A 174 1.46 -0.47 -9.51
CA ASP A 174 1.25 -0.45 -8.06
C ASP A 174 2.56 -0.64 -7.29
N THR A 175 2.56 -0.18 -6.04
CA THR A 175 3.74 -0.18 -5.18
C THR A 175 3.77 -1.44 -4.31
N PRO A 176 4.70 -2.39 -4.53
CA PRO A 176 4.90 -3.50 -3.60
C PRO A 176 5.51 -2.99 -2.29
N LEU A 177 5.13 -3.62 -1.17
CA LEU A 177 5.73 -3.40 0.14
C LEU A 177 6.21 -4.73 0.74
N GLY A 178 7.28 -4.67 1.53
CA GLY A 178 7.74 -5.83 2.31
C GLY A 178 6.79 -6.19 3.45
N PHE A 179 6.89 -7.43 3.96
CA PHE A 179 5.99 -7.97 4.98
C PHE A 179 5.89 -7.10 6.25
N ASN A 180 7.01 -6.62 6.77
CA ASN A 180 7.03 -5.74 7.96
C ASN A 180 6.39 -4.38 7.68
N SER A 181 6.57 -3.83 6.47
CA SER A 181 5.97 -2.56 6.09
C SER A 181 4.45 -2.66 6.04
N VAL A 182 3.92 -3.70 5.40
CA VAL A 182 2.46 -3.93 5.36
C VAL A 182 1.92 -4.27 6.75
N TYR A 183 2.60 -5.14 7.50
CA TYR A 183 2.17 -5.48 8.86
C TYR A 183 2.14 -4.25 9.76
N THR A 184 3.06 -3.30 9.59
CA THR A 184 3.03 -2.01 10.31
C THR A 184 1.75 -1.23 10.01
N LEU A 185 1.29 -1.22 8.75
CA LEU A 185 0.06 -0.53 8.35
C LEU A 185 -1.20 -1.24 8.88
N ALA A 186 -1.19 -2.57 8.96
CA ALA A 186 -2.28 -3.36 9.51
C ALA A 186 -2.34 -3.33 11.05
N ALA A 187 -1.19 -3.34 11.71
CA ALA A 187 -1.06 -3.47 13.17
C ALA A 187 -1.81 -2.37 13.94
N GLY A 188 -1.93 -1.16 13.37
CA GLY A 188 -2.69 -0.07 13.99
C GLY A 188 -4.19 -0.36 14.18
N PHE A 189 -4.74 -1.33 13.46
CA PHE A 189 -6.14 -1.75 13.58
C PHE A 189 -6.31 -2.99 14.44
N ILE A 190 -5.23 -3.70 14.78
CA ILE A 190 -5.28 -4.97 15.51
C ILE A 190 -5.09 -4.68 17.01
N THR A 191 -6.09 -5.06 17.82
CA THR A 191 -6.03 -4.87 19.29
C THR A 191 -5.48 -6.09 20.00
N SER A 192 -5.87 -7.30 19.57
CA SER A 192 -5.37 -8.57 20.09
C SER A 192 -5.67 -9.70 19.11
N CYS A 193 -4.83 -10.73 19.08
CA CYS A 193 -5.07 -11.96 18.30
C CYS A 193 -5.10 -13.19 19.23
N PRO A 194 -5.82 -14.27 18.86
CA PRO A 194 -5.76 -15.53 19.59
C PRO A 194 -4.32 -16.03 19.78
N THR A 195 -3.98 -16.45 21.00
CA THR A 195 -2.64 -16.98 21.33
C THR A 195 -2.33 -18.31 20.63
N THR A 196 -3.36 -18.97 20.08
CA THR A 196 -3.26 -20.18 19.27
C THR A 196 -2.86 -19.90 17.81
N ASN A 197 -2.83 -18.64 17.38
CA ASN A 197 -2.42 -18.30 16.02
C ASN A 197 -0.93 -18.64 15.82
N PRO A 198 -0.54 -19.16 14.65
CA PRO A 198 0.87 -19.40 14.34
C PRO A 198 1.64 -18.07 14.38
N ALA A 199 2.87 -18.12 14.88
CA ALA A 199 3.72 -16.94 14.92
C ALA A 199 4.09 -16.51 13.49
N LEU A 200 3.86 -15.22 13.18
CA LEU A 200 4.32 -14.63 11.94
C LEU A 200 5.69 -13.97 12.18
N PRO A 201 6.68 -14.17 11.29
CA PRO A 201 8.00 -13.54 11.39
C PRO A 201 7.94 -12.08 10.93
N VAL A 202 6.99 -11.32 11.46
CA VAL A 202 6.78 -9.91 11.15
C VAL A 202 6.85 -9.05 12.41
N LYS A 203 7.37 -7.84 12.25
CA LYS A 203 7.45 -6.81 13.28
C LYS A 203 6.83 -5.53 12.75
N ALA A 204 6.03 -4.86 13.57
CA ALA A 204 5.58 -3.52 13.28
C ALA A 204 6.72 -2.54 13.57
N PHE A 205 7.03 -1.68 12.62
CA PHE A 205 7.96 -0.57 12.84
C PHE A 205 7.32 0.53 13.68
N PRO A 206 8.12 1.44 14.26
CA PRO A 206 7.61 2.66 14.87
C PRO A 206 6.72 3.44 13.90
N ALA A 207 5.61 4.01 14.40
CA ALA A 207 4.61 4.66 13.54
C ALA A 207 5.14 5.92 12.86
N LEU A 208 4.78 6.13 11.60
CA LEU A 208 5.01 7.38 10.86
C LEU A 208 3.67 7.83 10.27
N SER A 209 3.31 9.10 10.44
CA SER A 209 2.05 9.61 9.89
C SER A 209 2.20 11.02 9.32
N ALA A 210 1.65 11.28 8.15
CA ALA A 210 1.62 12.63 7.60
C ALA A 210 0.74 13.54 8.47
N LYS A 211 1.22 14.73 8.84
CA LYS A 211 0.48 15.69 9.68
C LYS A 211 -0.74 16.32 9.02
N SER A 212 -0.96 16.06 7.73
CA SER A 212 -2.12 16.53 6.98
C SER A 212 -2.75 15.37 6.24
N ALA A 213 -4.07 15.25 6.36
CA ALA A 213 -4.88 14.35 5.53
C ALA A 213 -5.06 14.88 4.09
N ALA A 214 -4.35 15.96 3.73
CA ALA A 214 -4.43 16.55 2.40
C ALA A 214 -3.74 15.69 1.34
N THR A 215 -4.24 15.81 0.12
CA THR A 215 -3.55 15.37 -1.08
C THR A 215 -2.33 16.25 -1.33
N PHE A 216 -1.16 15.62 -1.45
CA PHE A 216 0.11 16.28 -1.74
C PHE A 216 0.39 16.33 -3.25
N LYS A 217 1.24 17.27 -3.65
CA LYS A 217 1.76 17.41 -5.01
C LYS A 217 3.25 17.10 -5.05
N PRO A 218 3.80 16.73 -6.22
CA PRO A 218 5.25 16.57 -6.40
C PRO A 218 6.02 17.83 -6.01
N ASN A 219 7.20 17.66 -5.42
CA ASN A 219 8.08 18.72 -4.89
C ASN A 219 7.48 19.54 -3.72
N GLN A 220 6.32 19.14 -3.19
CA GLN A 220 5.75 19.78 -2.01
C GLN A 220 6.45 19.30 -0.74
N LYS A 221 6.70 20.23 0.19
CA LYS A 221 7.15 19.89 1.55
C LYS A 221 6.07 19.08 2.27
N ILE A 222 6.49 18.00 2.91
CA ILE A 222 5.65 17.16 3.77
C ILE A 222 6.26 17.07 5.17
N VAL A 223 5.39 17.01 6.18
CA VAL A 223 5.79 16.87 7.59
C VAL A 223 5.09 15.65 8.16
N PHE A 224 5.88 14.78 8.78
CA PHE A 224 5.44 13.56 9.43
C PHE A 224 5.57 13.69 10.95
N SER A 225 4.64 13.09 11.67
CA SER A 225 4.77 12.82 13.11
C SER A 225 5.51 11.50 13.31
N VAL A 226 6.37 11.46 14.32
CA VAL A 226 7.06 10.25 14.80
C VAL A 226 6.66 9.98 16.26
N PRO A 227 6.93 8.78 16.81
CA PRO A 227 6.61 8.48 18.20
C PRO A 227 7.33 9.41 19.18
N LYS A 228 6.76 9.58 20.39
CA LYS A 228 7.30 10.52 21.39
C LYS A 228 8.72 10.15 21.82
N ASP A 229 8.98 8.86 21.90
CA ASP A 229 10.24 8.20 22.24
C ASP A 229 11.17 8.00 21.03
N PHE A 230 10.80 8.50 19.84
CA PHE A 230 11.66 8.44 18.66
C PHE A 230 13.01 9.10 18.93
N LYS A 231 14.08 8.34 18.67
CA LYS A 231 15.46 8.79 18.74
C LYS A 231 15.99 8.90 17.32
N THR A 232 16.55 10.05 16.98
CA THR A 232 17.32 10.17 15.74
C THR A 232 18.63 9.40 15.85
N PRO A 233 18.98 8.61 14.82
CA PRO A 233 20.32 8.04 14.73
C PRO A 233 21.35 9.14 14.45
N ASP A 234 22.62 8.80 14.63
CA ASP A 234 23.73 9.64 14.15
C ASP A 234 23.75 9.66 12.62
N GLY A 235 24.01 10.83 12.05
CA GLY A 235 24.09 11.03 10.61
C GLY A 235 22.77 11.41 9.92
N PRO A 236 22.77 11.48 8.59
CA PRO A 236 21.60 11.88 7.82
C PRO A 236 20.51 10.80 7.85
N ILE A 237 19.26 11.25 7.74
CA ILE A 237 18.09 10.39 7.60
C ILE A 237 17.34 10.76 6.32
N TYR A 238 16.60 9.80 5.77
CA TYR A 238 15.92 9.93 4.49
C TYR A 238 14.49 9.40 4.59
N VAL A 239 13.61 9.91 3.73
CA VAL A 239 12.33 9.29 3.43
C VAL A 239 12.47 8.55 2.10
N ALA A 240 12.34 7.23 2.16
CA ALA A 240 12.20 6.37 1.00
C ALA A 240 10.76 6.37 0.51
N TRP A 241 10.59 6.43 -0.81
CA TRP A 241 9.32 6.37 -1.52
C TRP A 241 9.36 5.17 -2.47
N PRO A 242 8.91 3.98 -2.02
CA PRO A 242 8.99 2.76 -2.80
C PRO A 242 8.16 2.86 -4.09
N THR A 243 8.69 2.30 -5.18
CA THR A 243 7.96 2.00 -6.42
C THR A 243 8.44 0.65 -6.96
N ILE A 244 7.76 0.09 -7.96
CA ILE A 244 8.24 -1.14 -8.61
C ILE A 244 9.59 -0.95 -9.33
N GLY A 245 9.89 0.26 -9.78
CA GLY A 245 11.12 0.60 -10.52
C GLY A 245 12.32 0.93 -9.63
N GLY A 246 12.17 0.83 -8.31
CA GLY A 246 13.14 1.31 -7.33
C GLY A 246 12.58 2.43 -6.45
N SER A 247 13.28 2.75 -5.36
CA SER A 247 12.82 3.77 -4.41
C SER A 247 13.45 5.13 -4.71
N ALA A 248 12.65 6.19 -4.63
CA ALA A 248 13.19 7.55 -4.55
C ALA A 248 13.51 7.89 -3.10
N PHE A 249 14.64 8.57 -2.86
CA PHE A 249 15.05 8.98 -1.52
C PHE A 249 15.11 10.50 -1.42
N GLN A 250 14.54 11.04 -0.37
CA GLN A 250 14.52 12.48 -0.08
C GLN A 250 15.09 12.69 1.31
N GLU A 251 16.08 13.57 1.45
CA GLU A 251 16.65 13.89 2.76
C GLU A 251 15.55 14.35 3.72
N ALA A 252 15.65 13.93 4.98
CA ALA A 252 14.72 14.25 6.02
C ALA A 252 15.40 15.05 7.14
N LYS A 253 14.66 15.99 7.71
CA LYS A 253 15.10 16.81 8.85
C LYS A 253 14.22 16.54 10.05
N TYR A 254 14.82 16.07 11.13
CA TYR A 254 14.14 15.87 12.40
C TYR A 254 14.07 17.18 13.21
N SER A 255 12.93 17.42 13.84
CA SER A 255 12.73 18.47 14.81
C SER A 255 12.39 17.84 16.16
N ALA A 256 13.36 17.86 17.09
CA ALA A 256 13.19 17.32 18.43
C ALA A 256 12.10 18.05 19.22
N ALA A 257 12.03 19.38 19.08
CA ALA A 257 11.03 20.23 19.74
C ALA A 257 9.60 19.87 19.33
N ASN A 258 9.38 19.58 18.04
CA ASN A 258 8.05 19.32 17.49
C ASN A 258 7.72 17.83 17.36
N LYS A 259 8.69 16.94 17.61
CA LYS A 259 8.61 15.50 17.35
C LYS A 259 8.11 15.20 15.94
N THR A 260 8.74 15.85 14.96
CA THR A 260 8.40 15.71 13.54
C THR A 260 9.61 15.48 12.68
N VAL A 261 9.39 14.81 11.55
CA VAL A 261 10.33 14.77 10.43
C VAL A 261 9.74 15.54 9.26
N SER A 262 10.51 16.41 8.64
CA SER A 262 10.13 17.07 7.38
C SER A 262 10.97 16.58 6.22
N SER A 263 10.34 16.37 5.06
CA SER A 263 10.99 16.01 3.81
C SER A 263 10.19 16.62 2.64
N THR A 264 10.46 16.17 1.43
CA THR A 264 9.82 16.64 0.20
C THR A 264 9.22 15.45 -0.53
N VAL A 265 8.04 15.61 -1.12
CA VAL A 265 7.47 14.60 -2.02
C VAL A 265 8.32 14.58 -3.30
N PRO A 266 8.82 13.42 -3.75
CA PRO A 266 9.67 13.34 -4.93
C PRO A 266 8.92 13.75 -6.19
N LYS A 267 9.66 13.93 -7.29
CA LYS A 267 9.06 14.06 -8.62
C LYS A 267 8.37 12.73 -8.99
N ILE A 268 7.33 12.83 -9.82
CA ILE A 268 6.67 11.66 -10.41
C ILE A 268 7.41 11.28 -11.70
N ASP A 269 7.83 10.03 -11.80
CA ASP A 269 8.29 9.41 -13.04
C ASP A 269 7.25 8.41 -13.58
N VAL A 270 7.66 7.48 -14.44
CA VAL A 270 6.76 6.46 -15.02
C VAL A 270 6.25 5.45 -13.97
N TYR A 271 6.99 5.25 -12.88
CA TYR A 271 6.67 4.31 -11.80
C TYR A 271 5.97 4.96 -10.61
N GLY A 272 5.92 6.30 -10.56
CA GLY A 272 5.25 7.05 -9.50
C GLY A 272 6.20 8.00 -8.76
N PRO A 273 5.97 8.29 -7.46
CA PRO A 273 4.82 7.88 -6.65
C PRO A 273 3.58 8.76 -6.92
N GLN A 274 2.48 8.17 -7.41
CA GLN A 274 1.19 8.84 -7.59
C GLN A 274 0.03 7.96 -7.08
N GLY A 275 -0.94 8.55 -6.38
CA GLY A 275 -2.10 7.88 -5.80
C GLY A 275 -1.95 7.67 -4.30
N GLN A 276 -2.32 6.49 -3.82
CA GLN A 276 -1.92 6.02 -2.49
C GLN A 276 -0.49 5.51 -2.57
N VAL A 277 0.41 6.15 -1.84
CA VAL A 277 1.84 5.85 -1.86
C VAL A 277 2.36 5.81 -0.43
N TYR A 278 3.58 5.30 -0.27
CA TYR A 278 4.14 5.00 1.03
C TYR A 278 5.44 5.76 1.25
N ALA A 279 5.59 6.34 2.43
CA ALA A 279 6.80 7.03 2.86
C ALA A 279 7.42 6.29 4.04
N ILE A 280 8.67 5.88 3.92
CA ILE A 280 9.38 5.09 4.95
C ILE A 280 10.57 5.90 5.43
N LEU A 281 10.69 6.11 6.74
CA LEU A 281 11.84 6.80 7.33
C LEU A 281 12.99 5.81 7.47
N THR A 282 14.17 6.14 6.96
CA THR A 282 15.33 5.24 6.90
C THR A 282 16.66 5.99 7.11
N THR A 283 17.71 5.27 7.48
CA THR A 283 19.10 5.77 7.55
C THR A 283 19.85 5.72 6.22
N SER A 284 19.25 5.14 5.17
CA SER A 284 19.91 4.92 3.89
C SER A 284 19.27 5.76 2.77
N ASN A 285 20.11 6.25 1.85
CA ASN A 285 19.68 6.95 0.65
C ASN A 285 19.68 6.07 -0.61
N ALA A 286 19.97 4.77 -0.45
CA ALA A 286 20.13 3.84 -1.56
C ALA A 286 19.14 2.66 -1.49
N THR A 287 18.85 2.20 -0.27
CA THR A 287 18.00 1.02 -0.03
C THR A 287 17.11 1.28 1.18
N TYR A 288 15.94 0.65 1.23
CA TYR A 288 15.21 0.49 2.48
C TYR A 288 15.06 -1.01 2.76
N THR A 289 15.45 -1.42 3.96
CA THR A 289 15.38 -2.80 4.47
C THR A 289 14.84 -2.77 5.88
N ASP A 290 14.54 -3.93 6.44
CA ASP A 290 14.06 -4.04 7.82
C ASP A 290 15.08 -3.58 8.87
N ASP A 291 16.37 -3.55 8.51
CA ASP A 291 17.47 -3.17 9.41
C ASP A 291 17.75 -1.67 9.41
N ASN A 292 17.45 -0.99 8.29
CA ASN A 292 17.68 0.45 8.16
C ASN A 292 16.39 1.28 8.28
N THR A 293 15.24 0.63 8.46
CA THR A 293 13.95 1.29 8.66
C THR A 293 13.84 1.83 10.08
N LEU A 294 13.61 3.14 10.20
CA LEU A 294 13.46 3.86 11.45
C LEU A 294 11.99 3.97 11.88
N ALA A 295 11.09 4.21 10.92
CA ALA A 295 9.65 4.34 11.16
C ALA A 295 8.84 4.23 9.86
N GLY A 296 7.57 3.89 9.98
CA GLY A 296 6.60 3.82 8.89
C GLY A 296 6.40 2.41 8.34
N PRO A 297 5.69 2.26 7.22
CA PRO A 297 5.35 3.33 6.29
C PRO A 297 4.28 4.29 6.81
N ALA A 298 4.35 5.55 6.36
CA ALA A 298 3.22 6.46 6.35
C ALA A 298 2.47 6.35 5.03
N ILE A 299 1.13 6.34 5.09
CA ILE A 299 0.28 6.41 3.90
C ILE A 299 0.15 7.87 3.48
N VAL A 300 0.43 8.15 2.20
CA VAL A 300 0.38 9.49 1.63
C VAL A 300 -0.46 9.45 0.35
N SER A 301 -1.35 10.43 0.18
CA SER A 301 -2.07 10.63 -1.08
C SER A 301 -1.31 11.66 -1.92
N VAL A 302 -0.76 11.27 -3.07
CA VAL A 302 -0.05 12.17 -3.99
C VAL A 302 -0.81 12.26 -5.31
N GLU A 303 -1.15 13.45 -5.79
CA GLU A 303 -1.83 13.62 -7.07
C GLU A 303 -1.10 14.64 -7.95
N LYS A 304 -1.17 14.44 -9.28
CA LYS A 304 -0.64 15.43 -10.23
C LYS A 304 -1.36 16.76 -10.06
N ALA A 305 -0.63 17.86 -10.22
CA ALA A 305 -1.24 19.18 -10.27
C ALA A 305 -2.27 19.20 -11.42
N ALA A 306 -3.50 19.60 -11.12
CA ALA A 306 -4.50 19.84 -12.15
C ALA A 306 -3.89 20.81 -13.19
N LYS A 307 -3.87 20.42 -14.47
CA LYS A 307 -3.58 21.38 -15.55
C LYS A 307 -4.59 22.51 -15.37
N LYS A 308 -4.13 23.74 -15.14
CA LYS A 308 -5.02 24.91 -15.15
C LYS A 308 -5.83 24.79 -16.44
N LYS A 309 -7.17 24.72 -16.33
CA LYS A 309 -8.02 24.87 -17.52
C LYS A 309 -7.55 26.15 -18.19
N ALA A 310 -7.03 26.05 -19.42
CA ALA A 310 -6.80 27.24 -20.23
C ALA A 310 -8.12 28.00 -20.20
N ALA A 311 -8.08 29.22 -19.65
CA ALA A 311 -9.23 30.09 -19.70
C ALA A 311 -9.60 30.17 -21.18
N LYS A 312 -10.78 29.66 -21.53
CA LYS A 312 -11.36 29.96 -22.83
C LYS A 312 -11.57 31.47 -22.81
N THR A 313 -10.64 32.20 -23.40
CA THR A 313 -10.88 33.57 -23.84
C THR A 313 -12.01 33.47 -24.86
N SER A 314 -13.20 33.85 -24.40
CA SER A 314 -14.38 34.14 -25.21
C SER A 314 -14.08 35.21 -26.25
#